data_AF-A0A3M7AKF0-F1
#
_entry.id   AF-A0A3M7AKF0-F1
#
_cell.length_a   1.000
_cell.length_b   1.000
_cell.length_c   1.000
_cell.angle_alpha   90.00
_cell.angle_beta   90.00
_cell.angle_gamma   90.00
#
_symmetry.space_group_name_H-M   'P 1'
#
loop_
_entity.id
_entity.type
_entity.pdbx_description
1 polymer ?
#
loop_
_entity_poly.entity_id
_entity_poly.type
_entity_poly.pdbx_seq_one_letter_code
_entity_poly.pdbx_strand_id
1 'polypeptide(L)'
;MATPVQSFQLDRNIFNQSLYDDVRNFWFEGVPSGASTAPFPVLQKWWGINRTDEEKKAFDDECRTKFGSALESIGPSKLGLPAFKSYEEDIEHSDLLSAPLLSDVKGAQKDDERKAADTMLSMIILLDQMPRQIYREPEELSLVYKHYDRLASSLVRSCM
;
A
#
# COMPACT_ATOMS: atom_id res chain seq x y z
N MET A 1 9.42 20.42 5.39
CA MET A 1 8.15 20.61 4.65
C MET A 1 7.96 19.40 3.76
N ALA A 2 6.72 18.93 3.59
CA ALA A 2 6.44 17.81 2.69
C ALA A 2 6.67 18.23 1.24
N THR A 3 7.17 17.31 0.42
CA THR A 3 7.43 17.55 -1.00
C THR A 3 6.15 17.28 -1.79
N PRO A 4 5.71 18.19 -2.67
CA PRO A 4 4.58 17.94 -3.55
C PRO A 4 4.76 16.69 -4.39
N VAL A 5 3.66 16.01 -4.71
CA VAL A 5 3.66 14.74 -5.46
C VAL A 5 4.49 14.81 -6.75
N GLN A 6 4.43 15.94 -7.47
CA GLN A 6 5.08 16.13 -8.77
C GLN A 6 6.61 16.16 -8.69
N SER A 7 7.17 16.49 -7.52
CA SER A 7 8.62 16.55 -7.30
C SER A 7 9.12 15.49 -6.32
N PHE A 8 8.21 14.69 -5.76
CA PHE A 8 8.58 13.61 -4.86
C PHE A 8 9.18 12.43 -5.62
N GLN A 9 10.26 11.86 -5.10
CA GLN A 9 10.87 10.63 -5.60
C GLN A 9 10.87 9.58 -4.51
N LEU A 10 10.45 8.37 -4.84
CA LEU A 10 10.57 7.22 -3.93
C LEU A 10 12.05 6.95 -3.65
N ASP A 11 12.38 6.72 -2.38
CA ASP A 11 13.72 6.28 -2.00
C ASP A 11 13.95 4.85 -2.53
N ARG A 12 14.91 4.69 -3.44
CA ARG A 12 15.21 3.41 -4.09
C ARG A 12 15.84 2.38 -3.16
N ASN A 13 16.35 2.80 -2.01
CA ASN A 13 16.81 1.87 -0.98
C ASN A 13 15.63 1.22 -0.23
N ILE A 14 14.45 1.84 -0.28
CA ILE A 14 13.21 1.35 0.34
C ILE A 14 12.29 0.73 -0.72
N PHE A 15 11.92 1.50 -1.74
CA PHE A 15 11.03 1.11 -2.82
C PHE A 15 11.81 0.44 -3.95
N ASN A 16 11.91 -0.87 -3.83
CA ASN A 16 12.57 -1.76 -4.77
C ASN A 16 11.90 -3.14 -4.77
N GLN A 17 12.41 -4.03 -5.63
CA GLN A 17 11.84 -5.37 -5.79
C GLN A 17 11.80 -6.18 -4.48
N SER A 18 12.77 -6.01 -3.59
CA SER A 18 12.80 -6.73 -2.31
C SER A 18 11.59 -6.35 -1.45
N LEU A 19 11.30 -5.05 -1.31
CA LEU A 19 10.12 -4.60 -0.57
C LEU A 19 8.84 -5.14 -1.22
N TYR A 20 8.73 -5.08 -2.55
CA TYR A 20 7.53 -5.54 -3.24
C TYR A 20 7.30 -7.03 -3.02
N ASP A 21 8.36 -7.85 -3.14
CA ASP A 21 8.29 -9.28 -2.91
C ASP A 21 7.97 -9.59 -1.45
N ASP A 22 8.59 -8.89 -0.49
CA ASP A 22 8.34 -9.06 0.94
C ASP A 22 6.89 -8.75 1.31
N VAL A 23 6.30 -7.68 0.75
CA VAL A 23 4.89 -7.35 0.95
C VAL A 23 3.99 -8.47 0.46
N ARG A 24 4.19 -8.98 -0.76
CA ARG A 24 3.36 -10.06 -1.32
C ARG A 24 3.56 -11.36 -0.55
N ASN A 25 4.80 -11.74 -0.27
CA ASN A 25 5.14 -12.97 0.44
C ASN A 25 4.52 -12.96 1.84
N PHE A 26 4.62 -11.85 2.57
CA PHE A 26 4.00 -11.72 3.88
C PHE A 26 2.48 -11.77 3.80
N TRP A 27 1.87 -11.01 2.88
CA TRP A 27 0.41 -10.93 2.79
C TRP A 27 -0.21 -12.27 2.40
N PHE A 28 0.36 -12.95 1.40
CA PHE A 28 -0.12 -14.23 0.88
C PHE A 28 0.56 -15.44 1.52
N GLU A 29 1.32 -15.27 2.60
CA GLU A 29 1.90 -16.39 3.33
C GLU A 29 0.81 -17.41 3.70
N GLY A 30 1.05 -18.67 3.34
CA GLY A 30 0.11 -19.77 3.53
C GLY A 30 -0.89 -19.98 2.39
N VAL A 31 -0.86 -19.17 1.32
CA VAL A 31 -1.67 -19.39 0.10
C VAL A 31 -0.90 -20.28 -0.89
N PRO A 32 -1.39 -21.49 -1.21
CA PRO A 32 -0.73 -22.38 -2.16
C PRO A 32 -0.67 -21.78 -3.58
N SER A 33 0.37 -22.12 -4.32
CA SER A 33 0.48 -21.73 -5.73
C SER A 33 -0.70 -22.30 -6.54
N GLY A 34 -1.33 -21.47 -7.36
CA GLY A 34 -2.49 -21.85 -8.17
C GLY A 34 -3.81 -21.96 -7.39
N ALA A 35 -3.84 -21.62 -6.10
CA ALA A 35 -5.08 -21.59 -5.35
C ALA A 35 -6.04 -20.52 -5.92
N SER A 36 -7.31 -20.90 -6.10
CA SER A 36 -8.38 -19.98 -6.49
C SER A 36 -9.04 -19.30 -5.28
N THR A 37 -8.79 -19.81 -4.08
CA THR A 37 -9.30 -19.28 -2.81
C THR A 37 -8.21 -19.30 -1.74
N ALA A 38 -8.26 -18.33 -0.83
CA ALA A 38 -7.36 -18.30 0.33
C ALA A 38 -7.84 -19.29 1.42
N PRO A 39 -6.93 -20.05 2.04
CA PRO A 39 -7.27 -20.91 3.17
C PRO A 39 -7.81 -20.11 4.36
N PHE A 40 -8.65 -20.74 5.20
CA PHE A 40 -9.26 -20.07 6.35
C PHE A 40 -8.26 -19.35 7.28
N PRO A 41 -7.07 -19.90 7.62
CA PRO A 41 -6.09 -19.19 8.43
C PRO A 41 -5.62 -17.86 7.81
N VAL A 42 -5.51 -17.80 6.48
CA VAL A 42 -5.15 -16.57 5.76
C VAL A 42 -6.30 -15.55 5.82
N LEU A 43 -7.54 -16.02 5.69
CA LEU A 43 -8.72 -15.17 5.82
C LEU A 43 -8.86 -14.59 7.24
N GLN A 44 -8.57 -15.39 8.27
CA GLN A 44 -8.52 -14.91 9.65
C GLN A 44 -7.44 -13.84 9.83
N LYS A 45 -6.26 -14.02 9.22
CA LYS A 45 -5.17 -13.04 9.21
C LYS A 45 -5.62 -11.71 8.61
N TRP A 46 -6.22 -11.72 7.42
CA TRP A 46 -6.64 -10.51 6.69
C TRP A 46 -7.81 -9.78 7.34
N TRP A 47 -8.81 -10.51 7.83
CA TRP A 47 -10.06 -9.91 8.30
C TRP A 47 -10.24 -9.91 9.82
N GLY A 48 -9.29 -10.48 10.56
CA GLY A 48 -9.37 -10.56 12.02
C GLY A 48 -10.45 -11.52 12.54
N ILE A 49 -11.00 -12.39 11.68
CA ILE A 49 -12.08 -13.31 12.03
C ILE A 49 -11.59 -14.33 13.06
N ASN A 50 -12.31 -14.46 14.17
CA ASN A 50 -12.03 -15.41 15.24
C ASN A 50 -10.61 -15.32 15.83
N ARG A 51 -9.99 -14.13 15.81
CA ARG A 51 -8.70 -13.88 16.46
C ARG A 51 -8.88 -13.24 17.83
N THR A 52 -8.06 -13.62 18.79
CA THR A 52 -7.98 -12.91 20.07
C THR A 52 -7.37 -11.52 19.87
N ASP A 53 -7.53 -10.63 20.85
CA ASP A 53 -6.96 -9.29 20.76
C ASP A 53 -5.43 -9.30 20.80
N GLU A 54 -4.83 -10.27 21.51
CA GLU A 54 -3.38 -10.51 21.51
C GLU A 54 -2.89 -10.95 20.13
N GLU A 55 -3.62 -11.84 19.46
CA GLU A 55 -3.26 -12.28 18.11
C GLU A 55 -3.36 -11.12 17.12
N LYS A 56 -4.44 -10.33 17.16
CA LYS A 56 -4.59 -9.14 16.31
C LYS A 56 -3.41 -8.19 16.52
N LYS A 57 -3.13 -7.85 17.79
CA LYS A 57 -2.02 -6.98 18.16
C LYS A 57 -0.67 -7.50 17.66
N ALA A 58 -0.40 -8.80 17.81
CA ALA A 58 0.85 -9.39 17.34
C ALA A 58 1.04 -9.22 15.82
N PHE A 59 -0.04 -9.39 15.05
CA PHE A 59 0.02 -9.18 13.60
C PHE A 59 0.16 -7.71 13.21
N ASP A 60 -0.50 -6.81 13.94
CA ASP A 60 -0.35 -5.37 13.72
C ASP A 60 1.07 -4.90 14.02
N ASP A 61 1.67 -5.40 15.11
CA ASP A 61 3.06 -5.13 15.48
C ASP A 61 4.03 -5.68 14.42
N GLU A 62 3.73 -6.84 13.83
CA GLU A 62 4.53 -7.41 12.74
C GLU A 62 4.42 -6.56 11.45
N CYS A 63 3.22 -6.14 11.06
CA CYS A 63 3.01 -5.22 9.94
C CYS A 63 3.80 -3.92 10.15
N ARG A 64 3.73 -3.34 11.35
CA ARG A 64 4.46 -2.11 11.72
C ARG A 64 5.97 -2.31 11.64
N THR A 65 6.47 -3.42 12.18
CA THR A 65 7.90 -3.73 12.18
C THR A 65 8.45 -3.90 10.77
N LYS A 66 7.71 -4.58 9.89
CA LYS A 66 8.17 -4.87 8.53
C LYS A 66 7.99 -3.68 7.56
N PHE A 67 6.86 -2.99 7.64
CA PHE A 67 6.43 -2.06 6.59
C PHE A 67 6.17 -0.62 7.08
N GLY A 68 6.24 -0.37 8.38
CA GLY A 68 6.02 0.96 8.96
C GLY A 68 6.98 2.01 8.41
N SER A 69 8.27 1.68 8.30
CA SER A 69 9.29 2.60 7.76
C SER A 69 9.03 2.98 6.29
N ALA A 70 8.58 2.04 5.47
CA ALA A 70 8.21 2.29 4.09
C ALA A 70 7.03 3.27 4.02
N LEU A 71 5.99 3.06 4.84
CA LEU A 71 4.84 3.96 4.92
C LEU A 71 5.21 5.35 5.42
N GLU A 72 6.02 5.45 6.48
CA GLU A 72 6.50 6.72 7.01
C GLU A 72 7.30 7.53 5.98
N SER A 73 8.07 6.86 5.13
CA SER A 73 8.87 7.51 4.08
C SER A 73 8.02 8.19 3.00
N ILE A 74 6.76 7.76 2.83
CA ILE A 74 5.76 8.37 1.94
C ILE A 74 4.58 8.98 2.71
N GLY A 75 4.71 9.15 4.03
CA GLY A 75 3.68 9.76 4.88
C GLY A 75 3.53 11.27 4.63
N PRO A 76 2.50 11.91 5.20
CA PRO A 76 2.14 13.31 4.92
C PRO A 76 3.22 14.33 5.34
N SER A 77 4.18 13.94 6.18
CA SER A 77 5.34 14.77 6.53
C SER A 77 6.41 14.80 5.43
N LYS A 78 6.40 13.83 4.52
CA LYS A 78 7.37 13.62 3.43
C LYS A 78 6.77 13.86 2.06
N LEU A 79 5.62 13.25 1.77
CA LEU A 79 4.86 13.36 0.53
C LEU A 79 3.60 14.19 0.79
N GLY A 80 3.53 15.38 0.20
CA GLY A 80 2.40 16.28 0.34
C GLY A 80 1.38 16.06 -0.76
N LEU A 81 0.16 15.64 -0.40
CA LEU A 81 -0.97 15.60 -1.33
C LEU A 81 -1.62 16.98 -1.44
N PRO A 82 -2.19 17.34 -2.61
CA PRO A 82 -3.05 18.50 -2.70
C PRO A 82 -4.26 18.34 -1.78
N ALA A 83 -4.82 19.47 -1.34
CA ALA A 83 -6.03 19.48 -0.53
C ALA A 83 -7.14 18.68 -1.23
N PHE A 84 -7.79 17.79 -0.49
CA PHE A 84 -8.91 17.01 -1.02
C PHE A 84 -10.08 17.94 -1.35
N LYS A 85 -10.62 17.83 -2.57
CA LYS A 85 -11.82 18.56 -2.99
C LYS A 85 -13.01 17.63 -3.16
N SER A 86 -12.86 16.60 -3.98
CA SER A 86 -13.84 15.51 -4.14
C SER A 86 -13.16 14.26 -4.69
N TYR A 87 -13.88 13.12 -4.68
CA TYR A 87 -13.37 11.88 -5.26
C TYR A 87 -13.24 11.98 -6.78
N GLU A 88 -14.14 12.69 -7.44
CA GLU A 88 -14.10 12.94 -8.88
C GLU A 88 -12.84 13.71 -9.26
N GLU A 89 -12.47 14.73 -8.49
CA GLU A 89 -11.23 15.47 -8.74
C GLU A 89 -9.99 14.58 -8.56
N ASP A 90 -9.95 13.74 -7.52
CA ASP A 90 -8.85 12.78 -7.36
C ASP A 90 -8.81 11.74 -8.48
N ILE A 91 -9.96 11.32 -9.01
CA ILE A 91 -10.04 10.41 -10.16
C ILE A 91 -9.47 11.08 -11.41
N GLU A 92 -9.94 12.29 -11.74
CA GLU A 92 -9.46 13.07 -12.89
C GLU A 92 -7.95 13.33 -12.85
N HIS A 93 -7.37 13.43 -11.64
CA HIS A 93 -5.95 13.70 -11.43
C HIS A 93 -5.17 12.47 -10.92
N SER A 94 -5.68 11.25 -11.14
CA SER A 94 -5.09 10.02 -10.61
C SER A 94 -3.61 9.84 -10.99
N ASP A 95 -3.26 10.15 -12.24
CA ASP A 95 -1.89 10.06 -12.74
C ASP A 95 -0.94 11.01 -12.01
N LEU A 96 -1.43 12.19 -11.62
CA LEU A 96 -0.64 13.17 -10.90
C LEU A 96 -0.49 12.76 -9.43
N LEU A 97 -1.55 12.29 -8.79
CA LEU A 97 -1.55 11.87 -7.38
C LEU A 97 -0.72 10.61 -7.15
N SER A 98 -0.69 9.70 -8.12
CA SER A 98 0.05 8.45 -8.04
C SER A 98 1.42 8.50 -8.71
N ALA A 99 1.83 9.64 -9.31
CA ALA A 99 3.01 9.73 -10.17
C ALA A 99 4.28 9.05 -9.63
N PRO A 100 4.68 9.23 -8.34
CA PRO A 100 5.86 8.56 -7.80
C PRO A 100 5.75 7.03 -7.83
N LEU A 101 4.57 6.49 -7.50
CA LEU A 101 4.26 5.07 -7.44
C LEU A 101 4.06 4.46 -8.83
N LEU A 102 3.33 5.18 -9.68
CA LEU A 102 3.04 4.79 -11.06
C LEU A 102 4.32 4.62 -11.88
N SER A 103 5.37 5.40 -11.58
CA SER A 103 6.67 5.29 -12.25
C SER A 103 7.31 3.91 -12.13
N ASP A 104 7.14 3.25 -10.97
CA ASP A 104 7.69 1.92 -10.70
C ASP A 104 6.87 0.84 -11.41
N VAL A 105 5.55 0.96 -11.40
CA VAL A 105 4.66 0.03 -12.11
C VAL A 105 4.94 0.09 -13.62
N LYS A 106 5.02 1.31 -14.19
CA LYS A 106 5.40 1.52 -15.60
C LYS A 106 6.83 1.07 -15.89
N GLY A 107 7.74 1.20 -14.93
CA GLY A 107 9.10 0.67 -15.02
C GLY A 107 9.10 -0.85 -15.14
N ALA A 108 8.41 -1.55 -14.26
CA ALA A 108 8.24 -2.99 -14.28
C ALA A 108 7.53 -3.49 -15.55
N GLN A 109 6.55 -2.74 -16.06
CA GLN A 109 5.82 -3.07 -17.28
C GLN A 109 6.70 -3.12 -18.53
N LYS A 110 7.80 -2.35 -18.57
CA LYS A 110 8.77 -2.41 -19.68
C LYS A 110 9.51 -3.73 -19.71
N ASP A 111 9.66 -4.39 -18.55
CA ASP A 111 10.31 -5.68 -18.46
C ASP A 111 9.32 -6.81 -18.74
N ASP A 112 8.17 -6.81 -18.05
CA ASP A 112 7.18 -7.88 -18.10
C ASP A 112 5.82 -7.44 -17.49
N GLU A 113 4.71 -7.82 -18.13
CA GLU A 113 3.35 -7.45 -17.68
C GLU A 113 3.01 -8.02 -16.30
N ARG A 114 3.43 -9.27 -16.03
CA ARG A 114 3.19 -9.90 -14.73
C ARG A 114 4.00 -9.22 -13.63
N LYS A 115 5.23 -8.79 -13.91
CA LYS A 115 6.04 -7.99 -12.98
C LYS A 115 5.38 -6.65 -12.66
N ALA A 116 4.74 -6.00 -13.64
CA ALA A 116 3.96 -4.79 -13.39
C ALA A 116 2.76 -5.05 -12.48
N ALA A 117 1.99 -6.10 -12.76
CA ALA A 117 0.85 -6.51 -11.94
C ALA A 117 1.27 -6.84 -10.49
N ASP A 118 2.36 -7.57 -10.32
CA ASP A 118 2.95 -7.90 -9.03
C ASP A 118 3.41 -6.64 -8.27
N THR A 119 4.08 -5.71 -8.96
CA THR A 119 4.51 -4.44 -8.37
C THR A 119 3.31 -3.61 -7.91
N MET A 120 2.29 -3.47 -8.77
CA MET A 120 1.06 -2.77 -8.46
C MET A 120 0.35 -3.41 -7.25
N LEU A 121 0.16 -4.73 -7.24
CA LEU A 121 -0.47 -5.43 -6.13
C LEU A 121 0.27 -5.21 -4.80
N SER A 122 1.60 -5.22 -4.83
CA SER A 122 2.43 -4.94 -3.66
C SER A 122 2.18 -3.52 -3.13
N MET A 123 2.12 -2.54 -4.02
CA MET A 123 1.82 -1.16 -3.64
C MET A 123 0.43 -1.02 -3.06
N ILE A 124 -0.59 -1.67 -3.63
CA ILE A 124 -1.95 -1.62 -3.10
C ILE A 124 -2.03 -2.26 -1.71
N ILE A 125 -1.38 -3.41 -1.49
CA ILE A 125 -1.31 -4.01 -0.15
C ILE A 125 -0.60 -3.06 0.81
N LEU A 126 0.52 -2.47 0.41
CA LEU A 126 1.27 -1.53 1.23
C LEU A 126 0.48 -0.27 1.57
N LEU A 127 -0.35 0.25 0.66
CA LEU A 127 -1.06 1.54 0.82
C LEU A 127 -2.48 1.39 1.38
N ASP A 128 -3.17 0.29 1.11
CA ASP A 128 -4.56 0.09 1.54
C ASP A 128 -4.63 -0.88 2.73
N GLN A 129 -3.96 -2.02 2.65
CA GLN A 129 -4.06 -3.02 3.71
C GLN A 129 -3.19 -2.66 4.91
N MET A 130 -1.86 -2.52 4.73
CA MET A 130 -0.92 -2.29 5.84
C MET A 130 -1.30 -1.11 6.74
N PRO A 131 -1.75 0.05 6.24
CA PRO A 131 -2.13 1.16 7.09
C PRO A 131 -3.33 0.84 7.97
N ARG A 132 -4.26 -0.02 7.55
CA ARG A 132 -5.41 -0.46 8.37
C ARG A 132 -5.00 -1.44 9.48
N GLN A 133 -3.86 -2.12 9.34
CA GLN A 133 -3.27 -2.88 10.45
C GLN A 133 -2.43 -2.00 11.38
N ILE A 134 -1.69 -1.04 10.83
CA ILE A 134 -0.74 -0.23 11.59
C ILE A 134 -1.46 0.90 12.35
N TYR A 135 -2.39 1.60 11.71
CA TYR A 135 -3.08 2.79 12.21
C TYR A 135 -4.55 2.48 12.51
N ARG A 136 -4.80 1.71 13.56
CA ARG A 136 -6.15 1.19 13.88
C ARG A 136 -6.97 2.13 14.73
N GLU A 137 -6.33 2.99 15.51
CA GLU A 137 -7.05 3.82 16.46
C GLU A 137 -7.86 4.90 15.73
N PRO A 138 -9.06 5.27 16.22
CA PRO A 138 -9.93 6.24 15.56
C PRO A 138 -9.25 7.55 15.17
N GLU A 139 -8.34 8.04 16.02
CA GLU A 139 -7.54 9.24 15.77
C GLU A 139 -6.54 9.09 14.61
N GLU A 140 -6.04 7.88 14.37
CA GLU A 140 -5.08 7.58 13.30
C GLU A 140 -5.77 7.26 11.98
N LEU A 141 -7.02 6.79 11.99
CA LEU A 141 -7.76 6.44 10.77
C LEU A 141 -7.88 7.60 9.78
N SER A 142 -7.83 8.85 10.25
CA SER A 142 -7.80 10.02 9.36
C SER A 142 -6.58 10.00 8.42
N LEU A 143 -5.44 9.53 8.90
CA LEU A 143 -4.22 9.37 8.10
C LEU A 143 -4.44 8.32 6.99
N VAL A 144 -5.04 7.19 7.32
CA VAL A 144 -5.34 6.12 6.36
C VAL A 144 -6.20 6.67 5.22
N TYR A 145 -7.37 7.22 5.58
CA TYR A 145 -8.36 7.63 4.58
C TYR A 145 -7.97 8.89 3.80
N LYS A 146 -7.26 9.84 4.42
CA LYS A 146 -6.93 11.13 3.75
C LYS A 146 -5.59 11.11 3.03
N HIS A 147 -4.77 10.08 3.22
CA HIS A 147 -3.43 10.03 2.63
C HIS A 147 -3.21 8.73 1.85
N TYR A 148 -3.13 7.59 2.55
CA TYR A 148 -2.74 6.34 1.90
C TYR A 148 -3.84 5.80 0.96
N ASP A 149 -5.11 5.92 1.31
CA ASP A 149 -6.23 5.50 0.45
C ASP A 149 -6.33 6.32 -0.83
N ARG A 150 -6.03 7.63 -0.75
CA ARG A 150 -5.99 8.49 -1.93
C ARG A 150 -4.90 8.04 -2.89
N LEU A 151 -3.70 7.75 -2.37
CA LEU A 151 -2.60 7.19 -3.16
C LEU A 151 -2.96 5.84 -3.78
N ALA A 152 -3.53 4.92 -2.99
CA ALA A 152 -3.93 3.59 -3.45
C ALA A 152 -4.99 3.69 -4.57
N SER A 153 -6.06 4.44 -4.33
CA SER A 153 -7.14 4.64 -5.29
C SER A 153 -6.65 5.26 -6.60
N SER A 154 -5.86 6.33 -6.51
CA SER A 154 -5.28 6.97 -7.70
C SER A 154 -4.34 6.02 -8.46
N LEU A 155 -3.53 5.21 -7.77
CA LEU A 155 -2.67 4.23 -8.43
C LEU A 155 -3.48 3.17 -9.19
N VAL A 156 -4.55 2.64 -8.59
CA VAL A 156 -5.46 1.70 -9.28
C VAL A 156 -6.04 2.34 -10.52
N ARG A 157 -6.57 3.56 -10.42
CA ARG A 157 -7.16 4.28 -11.55
C ARG A 157 -6.17 4.54 -12.67
N SER A 158 -4.91 4.83 -12.34
CA SER A 158 -3.85 5.08 -13.33
C SER A 158 -3.31 3.83 -14.01
N CYS A 159 -3.58 2.63 -13.47
CA CYS A 159 -3.13 1.36 -14.03
C CYS A 159 -4.24 0.60 -14.81
N MET A 160 -5.49 1.07 -14.73
CA MET A 160 -6.64 0.52 -15.46
C MET A 160 -6.87 1.25 -16.78
#